data_AF-A0A976DUZ7-F1
#
_entry.id   AF-A0A976DUZ7-F1
#
_cell.length_a   1.000
_cell.length_b   1.000
_cell.length_c   1.000
_cell.angle_alpha   90.00
_cell.angle_beta   90.00
_cell.angle_gamma   90.00
#
_symmetry.space_group_name_H-M   'P 1'
#
loop_
_entity.id
_entity.type
_entity.pdbx_description
1 polymer ?
#
loop_
_entity_poly.entity_id
_entity_poly.type
_entity_poly.pdbx_seq_one_letter_code
_entity_poly.pdbx_strand_id
1 'polypeptide(L)'
;MSYYHKIRALTKQVPIELVDFEQPRDQARTPTQASSNFITNKEQGDWAENLITRAINAASNNLVAVKYGKSDDLVAGEDGFDIFYQDFQHELDTIDKRPDLLIFKRDDFDPDLGFDISQVPHHQITAYVRKAIAGIEVRSSAFLIDRYEQAMQARTEKFVKMAIETKNRILSDYLDILQHPARENYIELLNGINAKTLAVTDFRVPSWSSSARLVELKDLFRTLKTSIREIQKRDYLSITPKVEDIKVVYKWIETFHVPHFYFQVFFDKVYGISFEQILQIISNPDNDGGVFSVETDPKNQNKTTIKINSKSGLLIATKVDEPLHESVKKEMDRGRLLFYVTFKGGTAYLDLTTLNTMLNTHFE
;
A
#
# COMPACT_ATOMS: atom_id res chain seq x y z
N MET A 1 27.39 -8.76 -8.54
CA MET A 1 26.37 -9.84 -8.69
C MET A 1 25.21 -9.22 -9.44
N SER A 2 24.69 -9.84 -10.52
CA SER A 2 23.62 -9.20 -11.29
C SER A 2 22.37 -8.98 -10.43
N TYR A 3 21.59 -7.93 -10.73
CA TYR A 3 20.37 -7.59 -10.00
C TYR A 3 19.43 -8.81 -9.86
N TYR A 4 19.16 -9.53 -10.95
CA TYR A 4 18.33 -10.74 -10.92
C TYR A 4 18.87 -11.80 -9.94
N HIS A 5 20.18 -12.06 -9.90
CA HIS A 5 20.73 -13.03 -8.95
C HIS A 5 20.53 -12.60 -7.49
N LYS A 6 20.64 -11.30 -7.20
CA LYS A 6 20.40 -10.75 -5.86
C LYS A 6 18.93 -10.92 -5.47
N ILE A 7 18.01 -10.57 -6.36
CA ILE A 7 16.57 -10.77 -6.17
C ILE A 7 16.26 -12.26 -5.95
N ARG A 8 16.79 -13.15 -6.79
CA ARG A 8 16.61 -14.61 -6.65
C ARG A 8 17.17 -15.16 -5.34
N ALA A 9 18.21 -14.56 -4.78
CA ALA A 9 18.72 -14.95 -3.47
C ALA A 9 17.79 -14.49 -2.34
N LEU A 10 17.24 -13.27 -2.45
CA LEU A 10 16.28 -12.71 -1.49
C LEU A 10 14.94 -13.46 -1.49
N THR A 11 14.42 -13.86 -2.65
CA THR A 11 13.14 -14.61 -2.70
C THR A 11 13.20 -15.92 -1.93
N LYS A 12 14.36 -16.58 -1.86
CA LYS A 12 14.58 -17.79 -1.04
C LYS A 12 14.57 -17.53 0.47
N GLN A 13 14.72 -16.28 0.90
CA GLN A 13 14.69 -15.88 2.30
C GLN A 13 13.30 -15.41 2.74
N VAL A 14 12.38 -15.18 1.80
CA VAL A 14 10.99 -14.82 2.12
C VAL A 14 10.27 -16.06 2.66
N PRO A 15 9.56 -15.98 3.80
CA PRO A 15 8.75 -17.08 4.31
C PRO A 15 7.71 -17.56 3.28
N ILE A 16 7.62 -18.87 3.08
CA ILE A 16 6.69 -19.48 2.11
C ILE A 16 5.22 -19.20 2.47
N GLU A 17 4.94 -19.05 3.77
CA GLU A 17 3.63 -18.67 4.31
C GLU A 17 3.22 -17.25 3.88
N LEU A 18 4.19 -16.40 3.54
CA LEU A 18 3.96 -15.04 3.08
C LEU A 18 3.89 -14.96 1.56
N VAL A 19 4.92 -15.46 0.87
CA VAL A 19 4.97 -15.50 -0.59
C VAL A 19 5.61 -16.80 -1.05
N ASP A 20 4.79 -17.72 -1.55
CA ASP A 20 5.28 -18.91 -2.24
C ASP A 20 5.59 -18.58 -3.71
N PHE A 21 6.88 -18.40 -4.02
CA PHE A 21 7.35 -18.12 -5.38
C PHE A 21 7.34 -19.34 -6.32
N GLU A 22 7.16 -20.56 -5.80
CA GLU A 22 7.08 -21.79 -6.59
C GLU A 22 5.64 -22.10 -7.00
N GLN A 23 4.66 -21.65 -6.22
CA GLN A 23 3.25 -21.81 -6.57
C GLN A 23 2.85 -20.98 -7.80
N PRO A 24 2.12 -21.61 -8.75
CA PRO A 24 1.55 -20.89 -9.88
C PRO A 24 0.57 -19.82 -9.39
N ARG A 25 0.31 -18.85 -10.27
CA ARG A 25 -0.64 -17.77 -10.00
C ARG A 25 -2.07 -18.34 -9.92
N ASP A 26 -2.84 -17.87 -8.95
CA ASP A 26 -4.27 -18.14 -8.91
C ASP A 26 -5.00 -17.45 -10.07
N GLN A 27 -5.86 -18.19 -10.77
CA GLN A 27 -6.71 -17.61 -11.81
C GLN A 27 -7.65 -16.57 -11.19
N ALA A 28 -7.52 -15.32 -11.63
CA ALA A 28 -8.36 -14.25 -11.12
C ALA A 28 -9.76 -14.37 -11.72
N ARG A 29 -10.78 -14.43 -10.86
CA ARG A 29 -12.18 -14.50 -11.32
C ARG A 29 -12.55 -13.25 -12.11
N THR A 30 -13.11 -13.46 -13.31
CA THR A 30 -13.64 -12.38 -14.15
C THR A 30 -14.67 -11.56 -13.38
N PRO A 31 -14.43 -10.25 -13.18
CA PRO A 31 -15.44 -9.38 -12.59
C PRO A 31 -16.66 -9.32 -13.51
N THR A 32 -17.85 -9.55 -12.96
CA THR A 32 -19.09 -9.54 -13.75
C THR A 32 -19.76 -8.17 -13.82
N GLN A 33 -19.42 -7.26 -12.90
CA GLN A 33 -19.92 -5.89 -12.87
C GLN A 33 -18.89 -4.97 -12.23
N ALA A 34 -18.81 -3.72 -12.71
CA ALA A 34 -18.09 -2.66 -12.00
C ALA A 34 -19.02 -1.84 -11.10
N SER A 35 -18.50 -1.49 -9.92
CA SER A 35 -19.12 -0.53 -9.01
C SER A 35 -18.55 0.87 -9.23
N SER A 36 -19.30 1.91 -8.84
CA SER A 36 -18.83 3.30 -8.86
C SER A 36 -17.50 3.49 -8.13
N ASN A 37 -17.34 2.84 -6.97
CA ASN A 37 -16.11 2.89 -6.19
C ASN A 37 -14.95 2.19 -6.91
N PHE A 38 -15.20 1.08 -7.59
CA PHE A 38 -14.17 0.39 -8.37
C PHE A 38 -13.66 1.26 -9.50
N ILE A 39 -14.55 1.90 -10.27
CA ILE A 39 -14.14 2.80 -11.36
C ILE A 39 -13.43 4.02 -10.80
N THR A 40 -13.95 4.65 -9.75
CA THR A 40 -13.29 5.81 -9.13
C THR A 40 -11.87 5.46 -8.66
N ASN A 41 -11.67 4.28 -8.06
CA ASN A 41 -10.34 3.83 -7.65
C ASN A 41 -9.41 3.55 -8.86
N LYS A 42 -9.98 3.04 -9.97
CA LYS A 42 -9.23 2.86 -11.23
C LYS A 42 -8.80 4.22 -11.80
N GLU A 43 -9.73 5.16 -11.93
CA GLU A 43 -9.45 6.54 -12.39
C GLU A 43 -8.40 7.23 -11.52
N GLN A 44 -8.42 6.99 -10.21
CA GLN A 44 -7.39 7.48 -9.30
C GLN A 44 -6.02 6.82 -9.57
N GLY A 45 -5.99 5.52 -9.89
CA GLY A 45 -4.79 4.81 -10.32
C GLY A 45 -4.22 5.37 -11.62
N ASP A 46 -5.06 5.47 -12.66
CA ASP A 46 -4.71 6.03 -13.97
C ASP A 46 -4.19 7.47 -13.83
N TRP A 47 -4.81 8.28 -12.97
CA TRP A 47 -4.34 9.61 -12.65
C TRP A 47 -2.95 9.60 -12.00
N ALA A 48 -2.70 8.72 -11.03
CA ALA A 48 -1.42 8.61 -10.35
C ALA A 48 -0.30 8.21 -11.32
N GLU A 49 -0.56 7.26 -12.22
CA GLU A 49 0.38 6.87 -13.29
C GLU A 49 0.71 8.04 -14.21
N ASN A 50 -0.32 8.76 -14.67
CA ASN A 50 -0.17 9.94 -15.52
C ASN A 50 0.58 11.07 -14.80
N LEU A 51 0.31 11.29 -13.51
CA LEU A 51 0.97 12.29 -12.68
C LEU A 51 2.48 12.04 -12.63
N ILE A 52 2.90 10.81 -12.31
CA ILE A 52 4.31 10.42 -12.25
C ILE A 52 4.97 10.52 -13.63
N THR A 53 4.31 10.03 -14.67
CA THR A 53 4.81 10.10 -16.05
C THR A 53 5.11 11.54 -16.47
N ARG A 54 4.12 12.45 -16.28
CA ARG A 54 4.31 13.87 -16.59
C ARG A 54 5.41 14.49 -15.75
N ALA A 55 5.45 14.18 -14.45
CA ALA A 55 6.43 14.75 -13.54
C ALA A 55 7.87 14.36 -13.93
N ILE A 56 8.12 13.09 -14.26
CA ILE A 56 9.46 12.62 -14.68
C ILE A 56 9.85 13.27 -16.00
N ASN A 57 8.96 13.24 -16.99
CA ASN A 57 9.24 13.76 -18.33
C ASN A 57 9.41 15.29 -18.37
N ALA A 58 8.76 16.02 -17.46
CA ALA A 58 8.90 17.47 -17.35
C ALA A 58 10.14 17.88 -16.52
N ALA A 59 10.48 17.14 -15.47
CA ALA A 59 11.52 17.55 -14.53
C ALA A 59 12.93 17.05 -14.91
N SER A 60 13.06 15.88 -15.55
CA SER A 60 14.35 15.29 -15.88
C SER A 60 14.77 15.56 -17.32
N ASN A 61 16.04 15.92 -17.52
CA ASN A 61 16.64 16.04 -18.86
C ASN A 61 17.26 14.73 -19.37
N ASN A 62 17.48 13.77 -18.49
CA ASN A 62 18.22 12.55 -18.80
C ASN A 62 17.34 11.29 -18.78
N LEU A 63 16.13 11.40 -18.24
CA LEU A 63 15.20 10.28 -18.10
C LEU A 63 13.96 10.51 -18.96
N VAL A 64 13.36 9.40 -19.38
CA VAL A 64 12.07 9.36 -20.05
C VAL A 64 11.21 8.26 -19.44
N ALA A 65 10.04 8.61 -18.93
CA ALA A 65 9.00 7.69 -18.50
C ALA A 65 8.08 7.37 -19.68
N VAL A 66 7.89 6.07 -19.93
CA VAL A 66 7.06 5.52 -21.01
C VAL A 66 6.02 4.61 -20.38
N LYS A 67 4.76 4.75 -20.77
CA LYS A 67 3.67 3.89 -20.33
C LYS A 67 3.81 2.49 -20.94
N TYR A 68 3.73 1.47 -20.11
CA TYR A 68 3.91 0.08 -20.50
C TYR A 68 2.77 -0.84 -20.02
N GLY A 69 2.18 -0.55 -18.86
CA GLY A 69 1.03 -1.26 -18.34
C GLY A 69 -0.18 -1.11 -19.25
N LYS A 70 -0.93 -2.22 -19.44
CA LYS A 70 -2.18 -2.17 -20.19
C LYS A 70 -3.21 -1.34 -19.43
N SER A 71 -3.67 -0.26 -20.04
CA SER A 71 -4.91 0.40 -19.66
C SER A 71 -5.92 0.21 -20.79
N ASP A 72 -7.14 -0.16 -20.45
CA ASP A 72 -8.28 -0.07 -21.36
C ASP A 72 -9.45 0.57 -20.62
N ASP A 73 -10.26 1.36 -21.31
CA ASP A 73 -11.44 2.04 -20.75
C ASP A 73 -12.62 1.09 -20.56
N LEU A 74 -12.49 -0.15 -21.04
CA LEU A 74 -13.48 -1.21 -20.89
C LEU A 74 -13.75 -1.53 -19.40
N VAL A 75 -15.03 -1.54 -19.07
CA VAL A 75 -15.52 -1.80 -17.71
C VAL A 75 -16.27 -3.13 -17.67
N ALA A 76 -16.17 -3.86 -16.56
CA ALA A 76 -16.92 -5.09 -16.35
C ALA A 76 -18.43 -4.90 -16.56
N GLY A 77 -18.99 -5.61 -17.54
CA GLY A 77 -20.37 -5.48 -17.99
C GLY A 77 -20.55 -4.74 -19.31
N GLU A 78 -19.47 -4.35 -19.99
CA GLU A 78 -19.48 -3.80 -21.36
C GLU A 78 -19.18 -4.87 -22.40
N ASP A 79 -19.76 -4.70 -23.60
CA ASP A 79 -19.44 -5.53 -24.76
C ASP A 79 -17.94 -5.51 -25.05
N GLY A 80 -17.32 -6.69 -25.10
CA GLY A 80 -15.89 -6.86 -25.32
C GLY A 80 -15.02 -6.95 -24.06
N PHE A 81 -15.55 -6.65 -22.87
CA PHE A 81 -14.78 -6.76 -21.61
C PHE A 81 -14.30 -8.19 -21.35
N ASP A 82 -15.14 -9.21 -21.61
CA ASP A 82 -14.77 -10.60 -21.37
C ASP A 82 -13.60 -11.06 -22.24
N ILE A 83 -13.54 -10.60 -23.50
CA ILE A 83 -12.45 -10.89 -24.44
C ILE A 83 -11.18 -10.18 -23.96
N PHE A 84 -11.26 -8.89 -23.68
CA PHE A 84 -10.14 -8.12 -23.12
C PHE A 84 -9.59 -8.75 -21.83
N TYR A 85 -10.47 -9.16 -20.92
CA TYR A 85 -10.08 -9.76 -19.64
C TYR A 85 -9.41 -11.13 -19.85
N GLN A 86 -9.91 -11.96 -20.76
CA GLN A 86 -9.29 -13.24 -21.11
C GLN A 86 -7.91 -13.06 -21.75
N ASP A 87 -7.77 -12.11 -22.68
CA ASP A 87 -6.47 -11.77 -23.28
C ASP A 87 -5.48 -11.24 -22.22
N PHE A 88 -5.95 -10.43 -21.28
CA PHE A 88 -5.17 -9.96 -20.15
C PHE A 88 -4.73 -11.10 -19.22
N GLN A 89 -5.62 -12.05 -18.88
CA GLN A 89 -5.24 -13.23 -18.08
C GLN A 89 -4.24 -14.12 -18.83
N HIS A 90 -4.48 -14.37 -20.13
CA HIS A 90 -3.57 -15.18 -20.94
C HIS A 90 -2.18 -14.54 -21.03
N GLU A 91 -2.09 -13.21 -21.19
CA GLU A 91 -0.80 -12.50 -21.17
C GLU A 91 -0.11 -12.60 -19.80
N LEU A 92 -0.86 -12.46 -18.71
CA LEU A 92 -0.32 -12.63 -17.35
C LEU A 92 0.20 -14.05 -17.09
N ASP A 93 -0.40 -15.04 -17.73
CA ASP A 93 -0.02 -16.45 -17.62
C ASP A 93 1.14 -16.83 -18.56
N THR A 94 1.40 -16.05 -19.62
CA THR A 94 2.36 -16.41 -20.69
C THR A 94 3.57 -15.49 -20.86
N ILE A 95 3.44 -14.19 -20.57
CA ILE A 95 4.43 -13.15 -20.94
C ILE A 95 4.93 -12.36 -19.72
N ASP A 96 4.40 -12.67 -18.53
CA ASP A 96 4.61 -11.94 -17.27
C ASP A 96 3.99 -10.52 -17.28
N LYS A 97 3.66 -10.02 -16.08
CA LYS A 97 2.97 -8.73 -15.92
C LYS A 97 3.85 -7.57 -16.39
N ARG A 98 3.29 -6.69 -17.22
CA ARG A 98 3.90 -5.39 -17.55
C ARG A 98 3.85 -4.45 -16.32
N PRO A 99 4.99 -3.92 -15.84
CA PRO A 99 4.99 -2.72 -14.99
C PRO A 99 4.15 -1.61 -15.61
N ASP A 100 3.58 -0.75 -14.78
CA ASP A 100 2.78 0.38 -15.26
C ASP A 100 3.61 1.32 -16.13
N LEU A 101 4.83 1.64 -15.68
CA LEU A 101 5.78 2.50 -16.38
C LEU A 101 7.15 1.83 -16.57
N LEU A 102 7.83 2.20 -17.65
CA LEU A 102 9.24 1.96 -17.87
C LEU A 102 10.00 3.29 -17.89
N ILE A 103 11.16 3.33 -17.23
CA ILE A 103 12.06 4.47 -17.25
C ILE A 103 13.25 4.14 -18.13
N PHE A 104 13.55 5.02 -19.07
CA PHE A 104 14.70 4.94 -19.97
C PHE A 104 15.66 6.09 -19.71
N LYS A 105 16.94 5.88 -20.02
CA LYS A 105 17.83 7.00 -20.33
C LYS A 105 17.36 7.65 -21.63
N ARG A 106 17.52 8.96 -21.75
CA ARG A 106 17.07 9.69 -22.94
C ARG A 106 17.71 9.20 -24.23
N ASP A 107 18.97 8.75 -24.19
CA ASP A 107 19.66 8.17 -25.35
C ASP A 107 19.13 6.80 -25.77
N ASP A 108 18.46 6.08 -24.85
CA ASP A 108 17.86 4.78 -25.11
C ASP A 108 16.38 4.87 -25.51
N PHE A 109 15.77 6.06 -25.42
CA PHE A 109 14.38 6.31 -25.80
C PHE A 109 14.19 6.21 -27.31
N ASP A 110 13.16 5.48 -27.73
CA ASP A 110 12.80 5.31 -29.14
C ASP A 110 11.64 6.27 -29.51
N PRO A 111 11.90 7.33 -30.30
CA PRO A 111 10.86 8.29 -30.70
C PRO A 111 9.78 7.67 -31.59
N ASP A 112 10.10 6.61 -32.33
CA ASP A 112 9.15 5.96 -33.25
C ASP A 112 8.11 5.13 -32.49
N LEU A 113 8.48 4.61 -31.31
CA LEU A 113 7.56 3.94 -30.39
C LEU A 113 6.77 4.93 -29.51
N GLY A 114 7.31 6.13 -29.28
CA GLY A 114 6.66 7.17 -28.51
C GLY A 114 6.58 6.89 -27.00
N PHE A 115 5.67 7.59 -26.31
CA PHE A 115 5.56 7.56 -24.84
C PHE A 115 4.57 6.53 -24.30
N ASP A 116 3.90 5.78 -25.17
CA ASP A 116 2.93 4.75 -24.79
C ASP A 116 3.10 3.51 -25.68
N ILE A 117 3.61 2.44 -25.07
CA ILE A 117 3.80 1.14 -25.71
C ILE A 117 2.88 0.06 -25.10
N SER A 118 1.87 0.47 -24.34
CA SER A 118 0.95 -0.44 -23.63
C SER A 118 0.19 -1.38 -24.56
N GLN A 119 -0.11 -0.93 -25.77
CA GLN A 119 -0.82 -1.70 -26.80
C GLN A 119 0.11 -2.42 -27.78
N VAL A 120 1.43 -2.20 -27.69
CA VAL A 120 2.38 -2.85 -28.60
C VAL A 120 2.57 -4.31 -28.18
N PRO A 121 2.46 -5.28 -29.13
CA PRO A 121 2.64 -6.69 -28.81
C PRO A 121 4.04 -6.95 -28.25
N HIS A 122 4.09 -7.71 -27.15
CA HIS A 122 5.31 -7.87 -26.37
C HIS A 122 6.52 -8.37 -27.17
N HIS A 123 6.31 -9.35 -28.05
CA HIS A 123 7.35 -9.94 -28.90
C HIS A 123 8.04 -8.92 -29.82
N GLN A 124 7.41 -7.78 -30.10
CA GLN A 124 7.96 -6.72 -30.96
C GLN A 124 8.86 -5.75 -30.19
N ILE A 125 8.68 -5.65 -28.88
CA ILE A 125 9.34 -4.65 -28.03
C ILE A 125 10.25 -5.26 -26.96
N THR A 126 10.41 -6.58 -26.90
CA THR A 126 11.25 -7.26 -25.90
C THR A 126 12.68 -6.68 -25.82
N ALA A 127 13.31 -6.41 -26.98
CA ALA A 127 14.66 -5.82 -27.01
C ALA A 127 14.68 -4.37 -26.51
N TYR A 128 13.62 -3.60 -26.79
CA TYR A 128 13.47 -2.24 -26.30
C TYR A 128 13.24 -2.21 -24.79
N VAL A 129 12.33 -3.05 -24.26
CA VAL A 129 12.05 -3.15 -22.82
C VAL A 129 13.32 -3.45 -22.01
N ARG A 130 14.23 -4.27 -22.53
CA ARG A 130 15.52 -4.57 -21.87
C ARG A 130 16.47 -3.36 -21.74
N LYS A 131 16.24 -2.28 -22.49
CA LYS A 131 17.00 -1.03 -22.36
C LYS A 131 16.50 -0.15 -21.21
N ALA A 132 15.33 -0.44 -20.65
CA ALA A 132 14.81 0.31 -19.51
C ALA A 132 15.75 0.18 -18.32
N ILE A 133 15.96 1.28 -17.60
CA ILE A 133 16.73 1.28 -16.34
C ILE A 133 15.88 0.90 -15.14
N ALA A 134 14.55 1.00 -15.26
CA ALA A 134 13.61 0.62 -14.22
C ALA A 134 12.21 0.32 -14.77
N GLY A 135 11.53 -0.64 -14.15
CA GLY A 135 10.07 -0.75 -14.19
C GLY A 135 9.46 -0.16 -12.91
N ILE A 136 8.34 0.55 -13.02
CA ILE A 136 7.62 1.14 -11.89
C ILE A 136 6.20 0.62 -11.87
N GLU A 137 5.79 0.08 -10.73
CA GLU A 137 4.39 -0.14 -10.37
C GLU A 137 3.90 1.08 -9.57
N VAL A 138 2.82 1.70 -10.02
CA VAL A 138 2.22 2.86 -9.37
C VAL A 138 1.00 2.44 -8.58
N ARG A 139 0.92 2.91 -7.33
CA ARG A 139 -0.24 2.75 -6.46
C ARG A 139 -0.74 4.10 -6.04
N SER A 140 -2.06 4.23 -5.93
CA SER A 140 -2.70 5.45 -5.46
C SER A 140 -3.32 5.24 -4.08
N SER A 141 -3.38 6.29 -3.27
CA SER A 141 -4.00 6.30 -1.96
C SER A 141 -4.71 7.62 -1.73
N ALA A 142 -6.01 7.56 -1.41
CA ALA A 142 -6.87 8.73 -1.22
C ALA A 142 -6.66 9.37 0.16
N PHE A 143 -5.42 9.78 0.45
CA PHE A 143 -5.02 10.40 1.71
C PHE A 143 -4.09 11.58 1.47
N LEU A 144 -4.13 12.51 2.41
CA LEU A 144 -3.11 13.53 2.63
C LEU A 144 -2.24 13.03 3.80
N ILE A 145 -0.99 12.66 3.53
CA ILE A 145 -0.12 12.05 4.53
C ILE A 145 0.16 12.98 5.70
N ASP A 146 0.38 14.28 5.45
CA ASP A 146 0.71 15.22 6.53
C ASP A 146 -0.45 15.39 7.50
N ARG A 147 -1.68 15.51 6.97
CA ARG A 147 -2.88 15.61 7.80
C ARG A 147 -3.17 14.31 8.53
N TYR A 148 -2.95 13.18 7.87
CA TYR A 148 -3.13 11.87 8.50
C TYR A 148 -2.17 11.70 9.68
N GLU A 149 -0.88 11.98 9.50
CA GLU A 149 0.13 11.86 10.55
C GLU A 149 -0.17 12.77 11.74
N GLN A 150 -0.53 14.03 11.49
CA GLN A 150 -0.94 14.96 12.55
C GLN A 150 -2.16 14.43 13.33
N ALA A 151 -3.16 13.90 12.63
CA ALA A 151 -4.35 13.34 13.27
C ALA A 151 -4.02 12.08 14.09
N MET A 152 -3.12 11.22 13.60
CA MET A 152 -2.70 10.02 14.32
C MET A 152 -1.87 10.33 15.54
N GLN A 153 -0.95 11.30 15.46
CA GLN A 153 -0.18 11.77 16.61
C GLN A 153 -1.11 12.34 17.69
N ALA A 154 -2.01 13.25 17.32
CA ALA A 154 -2.96 13.83 18.26
C ALA A 154 -3.88 12.77 18.90
N ARG A 155 -4.29 11.76 18.13
CA ARG A 155 -5.04 10.60 18.64
C ARG A 155 -4.22 9.86 19.68
N THR A 156 -3.00 9.45 19.34
CA THR A 156 -2.12 8.67 20.23
C THR A 156 -1.84 9.43 21.53
N GLU A 157 -1.46 10.70 21.47
CA GLU A 157 -1.19 11.53 22.64
C GLU A 157 -2.43 11.64 23.56
N LYS A 158 -3.61 11.91 22.97
CA LYS A 158 -4.88 11.98 23.70
C LYS A 158 -5.18 10.69 24.46
N PHE A 159 -5.09 9.55 23.78
CA PHE A 159 -5.47 8.26 24.36
C PHE A 159 -4.41 7.71 25.33
N VAL A 160 -3.12 7.99 25.12
CA VAL A 160 -2.07 7.67 26.10
C VAL A 160 -2.32 8.44 27.38
N LYS A 161 -2.56 9.75 27.30
CA LYS A 161 -2.88 10.57 28.48
C LYS A 161 -4.11 10.04 29.21
N MET A 162 -5.21 9.81 28.48
CA MET A 162 -6.44 9.28 29.07
C MET A 162 -6.26 7.91 29.71
N ALA A 163 -5.49 7.00 29.09
CA ALA A 163 -5.18 5.69 29.65
C ALA A 163 -4.41 5.79 30.97
N ILE A 164 -3.35 6.61 31.01
CA ILE A 164 -2.52 6.78 32.22
C ILE A 164 -3.31 7.47 33.34
N GLU A 165 -4.07 8.52 33.04
CA GLU A 165 -4.93 9.20 34.01
C GLU A 165 -6.01 8.25 34.58
N THR A 166 -6.67 7.48 33.71
CA THR A 166 -7.70 6.50 34.14
C THR A 166 -7.08 5.42 35.01
N LYS A 167 -5.92 4.88 34.62
CA LYS A 167 -5.17 3.89 35.40
C LYS A 167 -4.83 4.43 36.79
N ASN A 168 -4.26 5.63 36.87
CA ASN A 168 -3.87 6.23 38.14
C ASN A 168 -5.09 6.48 39.04
N ARG A 169 -6.21 6.94 38.45
CA ARG A 169 -7.47 7.12 39.18
C ARG A 169 -8.03 5.82 39.75
N ILE A 170 -7.95 4.72 38.99
CA ILE A 170 -8.35 3.40 39.50
C ILE A 170 -7.50 3.02 40.72
N LEU A 171 -6.17 3.20 40.63
CA LEU A 171 -5.24 2.86 41.70
C LEU A 171 -5.32 3.79 42.90
N SER A 172 -5.73 5.06 42.75
CA SER A 172 -5.88 6.00 43.86
C SER A 172 -7.22 5.85 44.58
N ASP A 173 -8.32 5.81 43.81
CA ASP A 173 -9.66 6.01 44.36
C ASP A 173 -10.35 4.68 44.72
N TYR A 174 -9.84 3.55 44.20
CA TYR A 174 -10.48 2.23 44.30
C TYR A 174 -9.53 1.12 44.78
N LEU A 175 -8.36 1.46 45.34
CA LEU A 175 -7.38 0.47 45.82
C LEU A 175 -7.98 -0.45 46.88
N ASP A 176 -8.78 0.09 47.79
CA ASP A 176 -9.48 -0.66 48.85
C ASP A 176 -10.41 -1.73 48.29
N ILE A 177 -11.05 -1.48 47.14
CA ILE A 177 -11.91 -2.44 46.46
C ILE A 177 -11.07 -3.53 45.77
N LEU A 178 -9.90 -3.16 45.25
CA LEU A 178 -9.00 -4.06 44.52
C LEU A 178 -8.17 -4.95 45.45
N GLN A 179 -7.92 -4.55 46.70
CA GLN A 179 -7.21 -5.35 47.72
C GLN A 179 -7.96 -6.62 48.15
N HIS A 180 -9.22 -6.80 47.72
CA HIS A 180 -9.95 -8.03 47.95
C HIS A 180 -9.27 -9.20 47.19
N PRO A 181 -9.10 -10.40 47.78
CA PRO A 181 -8.39 -11.52 47.15
C PRO A 181 -8.89 -11.89 45.75
N ALA A 182 -10.21 -11.81 45.51
CA ALA A 182 -10.79 -12.05 44.19
C ALA A 182 -10.47 -10.99 43.11
N ARG A 183 -9.77 -9.90 43.44
CA ARG A 183 -9.54 -8.73 42.57
C ARG A 183 -8.10 -8.21 42.60
N GLU A 184 -7.25 -8.70 43.49
CA GLU A 184 -5.89 -8.20 43.68
C GLU A 184 -5.04 -8.30 42.40
N ASN A 185 -5.29 -9.31 41.55
CA ASN A 185 -4.62 -9.47 40.25
C ASN A 185 -4.80 -8.25 39.32
N TYR A 186 -5.86 -7.44 39.49
CA TYR A 186 -6.03 -6.21 38.71
C TYR A 186 -5.02 -5.13 39.12
N ILE A 187 -4.49 -5.17 40.35
CA ILE A 187 -3.44 -4.24 40.80
C ILE A 187 -2.15 -4.51 40.02
N GLU A 188 -1.74 -5.77 39.93
CA GLU A 188 -0.57 -6.18 39.13
C GLU A 188 -0.74 -5.79 37.66
N LEU A 189 -1.91 -6.06 37.09
CA LEU A 189 -2.25 -5.67 35.73
C LEU A 189 -2.10 -4.16 35.51
N LEU A 190 -2.68 -3.34 36.39
CA LEU A 190 -2.63 -1.89 36.28
C LEU A 190 -1.21 -1.34 36.47
N ASN A 191 -0.41 -1.94 37.35
CA ASN A 191 0.99 -1.56 37.53
C ASN A 191 1.84 -1.92 36.30
N GLY A 192 1.49 -3.01 35.59
CA GLY A 192 2.10 -3.40 34.32
C GLY A 192 1.84 -2.42 33.17
N ILE A 193 0.80 -1.58 33.25
CA ILE A 193 0.45 -0.61 32.21
C ILE A 193 1.33 0.64 32.31
N ASN A 194 2.17 0.85 31.31
CA ASN A 194 3.07 1.99 31.14
C ASN A 194 3.28 2.29 29.65
N ALA A 195 4.03 3.37 29.33
CA ALA A 195 4.24 3.82 27.96
C ALA A 195 4.79 2.74 27.00
N LYS A 196 5.55 1.75 27.51
CA LYS A 196 6.12 0.66 26.68
C LYS A 196 5.16 -0.51 26.49
N THR A 197 4.21 -0.71 27.41
CA THR A 197 3.31 -1.87 27.42
C THR A 197 1.92 -1.56 26.87
N LEU A 198 1.55 -0.29 26.73
CA LEU A 198 0.24 0.14 26.21
C LEU A 198 -0.09 -0.48 24.85
N ALA A 199 0.88 -0.60 23.96
CA ALA A 199 0.67 -1.14 22.61
C ALA A 199 0.34 -2.63 22.60
N VAL A 200 0.69 -3.39 23.65
CA VAL A 200 0.52 -4.86 23.69
C VAL A 200 -0.43 -5.33 24.80
N THR A 201 -0.89 -4.41 25.66
CA THR A 201 -1.77 -4.77 26.78
C THR A 201 -3.17 -5.09 26.27
N ASP A 202 -3.75 -6.21 26.72
CA ASP A 202 -5.20 -6.45 26.66
C ASP A 202 -5.68 -7.08 27.97
N PHE A 203 -6.94 -6.83 28.32
CA PHE A 203 -7.57 -7.38 29.51
C PHE A 203 -9.09 -7.40 29.38
N ARG A 204 -9.75 -8.30 30.10
CA ARG A 204 -11.22 -8.33 30.15
C ARG A 204 -11.74 -7.26 31.12
N VAL A 205 -12.71 -6.47 30.68
CA VAL A 205 -13.41 -5.52 31.59
C VAL A 205 -14.21 -6.34 32.61
N PRO A 206 -14.06 -6.08 33.92
CA PRO A 206 -14.78 -6.80 34.95
C PRO A 206 -16.30 -6.56 34.84
N SER A 207 -17.10 -7.59 35.15
CA SER A 207 -18.56 -7.52 35.10
C SER A 207 -19.21 -7.03 36.40
N TRP A 208 -18.50 -6.24 37.21
CA TRP A 208 -18.99 -5.83 38.53
C TRP A 208 -20.18 -4.86 38.45
N SER A 209 -21.21 -5.12 39.24
CA SER A 209 -22.46 -4.38 39.20
C SER A 209 -23.24 -4.35 40.53
N SER A 210 -22.72 -4.96 41.59
CA SER A 210 -23.45 -5.12 42.85
C SER A 210 -23.49 -3.87 43.74
N SER A 211 -22.73 -2.82 43.41
CA SER A 211 -22.78 -1.52 44.09
C SER A 211 -22.44 -0.38 43.15
N ALA A 212 -22.84 0.85 43.49
CA ALA A 212 -22.53 2.04 42.70
C ALA A 212 -21.01 2.20 42.47
N ARG A 213 -20.21 2.04 43.53
CA ARG A 213 -18.74 2.15 43.47
C ARG A 213 -18.11 1.07 42.57
N LEU A 214 -18.68 -0.13 42.53
CA LEU A 214 -18.24 -1.19 41.60
C LEU A 214 -18.64 -0.91 40.16
N VAL A 215 -19.79 -0.29 39.93
CA VAL A 215 -20.22 0.15 38.59
C VAL A 215 -19.28 1.24 38.07
N GLU A 216 -18.96 2.24 38.89
CA GLU A 216 -18.01 3.30 38.55
C GLU A 216 -16.63 2.73 38.20
N LEU A 217 -16.10 1.83 39.04
CA LEU A 217 -14.82 1.17 38.80
C LEU A 217 -14.81 0.39 37.47
N LYS A 218 -15.87 -0.38 37.20
CA LYS A 218 -16.04 -1.08 35.91
C LYS A 218 -16.01 -0.09 34.74
N ASP A 219 -16.64 1.07 34.87
CA ASP A 219 -16.71 2.06 33.79
C ASP A 219 -15.34 2.73 33.56
N LEU A 220 -14.53 2.90 34.62
CA LEU A 220 -13.11 3.28 34.48
C LEU A 220 -12.32 2.20 33.74
N PHE A 221 -12.47 0.92 34.07
CA PHE A 221 -11.84 -0.16 33.31
C PHE A 221 -12.28 -0.19 31.84
N ARG A 222 -13.56 0.11 31.55
CA ARG A 222 -14.05 0.25 30.18
C ARG A 222 -13.35 1.40 29.45
N THR A 223 -13.22 2.55 30.10
CA THR A 223 -12.52 3.73 29.56
C THR A 223 -11.04 3.43 29.28
N LEU A 224 -10.37 2.76 30.21
CA LEU A 224 -8.98 2.31 30.04
C LEU A 224 -8.84 1.36 28.85
N LYS A 225 -9.72 0.34 28.75
CA LYS A 225 -9.70 -0.62 27.63
C LYS A 225 -9.94 0.07 26.29
N THR A 226 -10.91 0.98 26.21
CA THR A 226 -11.16 1.76 24.99
C THR A 226 -9.94 2.60 24.61
N SER A 227 -9.30 3.25 25.59
CA SER A 227 -8.11 4.06 25.34
C SER A 227 -6.96 3.24 24.76
N ILE A 228 -6.69 2.07 25.36
CA ILE A 228 -5.67 1.13 24.89
C ILE A 228 -5.98 0.66 23.46
N ARG A 229 -7.24 0.31 23.16
CA ARG A 229 -7.66 -0.10 21.81
C ARG A 229 -7.43 0.99 20.76
N GLU A 230 -7.62 2.26 21.11
CA GLU A 230 -7.35 3.36 20.18
C GLU A 230 -5.86 3.58 19.93
N ILE A 231 -5.00 3.33 20.94
CA ILE A 231 -3.54 3.36 20.80
C ILE A 231 -3.04 2.21 19.92
N GLN A 232 -3.66 1.04 20.01
CA GLN A 232 -3.30 -0.17 19.27
C GLN A 232 -3.65 -0.12 17.77
N LYS A 233 -4.44 0.85 17.33
CA LYS A 233 -4.74 1.01 15.90
C LYS A 233 -3.49 1.51 15.17
N ARG A 234 -3.28 1.02 13.94
CA ARG A 234 -2.24 1.53 13.04
C ARG A 234 -2.30 3.06 12.95
N ASP A 235 -1.14 3.69 12.93
CA ASP A 235 -0.93 5.13 12.96
C ASP A 235 -0.10 5.63 11.76
N TYR A 236 0.20 4.76 10.80
CA TYR A 236 0.91 5.07 9.57
C TYR A 236 0.13 4.68 8.32
N LEU A 237 0.43 5.40 7.22
CA LEU A 237 0.03 5.01 5.86
C LEU A 237 1.10 4.11 5.24
N SER A 238 0.67 3.27 4.31
CA SER A 238 1.50 2.17 3.81
C SER A 238 1.71 2.23 2.31
N ILE A 239 2.86 1.73 1.85
CA ILE A 239 3.04 1.21 0.50
C ILE A 239 2.49 -0.21 0.49
N THR A 240 1.62 -0.53 -0.46
CA THR A 240 0.80 -1.75 -0.37
C THR A 240 0.98 -2.69 -1.57
N PRO A 241 2.15 -3.33 -1.74
CA PRO A 241 2.29 -4.37 -2.74
C PRO A 241 1.36 -5.54 -2.40
N LYS A 242 0.69 -6.08 -3.42
CA LYS A 242 -0.12 -7.29 -3.27
C LYS A 242 0.77 -8.52 -3.47
N VAL A 243 0.49 -9.58 -2.73
CA VAL A 243 1.29 -10.82 -2.80
C VAL A 243 1.28 -11.40 -4.20
N GLU A 244 0.15 -11.35 -4.91
CA GLU A 244 0.09 -11.81 -6.30
C GLU A 244 1.00 -10.98 -7.22
N ASP A 245 1.09 -9.67 -6.99
CA ASP A 245 1.90 -8.77 -7.80
C ASP A 245 3.40 -9.02 -7.58
N ILE A 246 3.81 -9.35 -6.36
CA ILE A 246 5.22 -9.68 -6.04
C ILE A 246 5.71 -10.89 -6.87
N LYS A 247 4.86 -11.91 -7.05
CA LYS A 247 5.23 -13.11 -7.82
C LYS A 247 5.42 -12.80 -9.30
N VAL A 248 4.49 -12.05 -9.92
CA VAL A 248 4.62 -11.70 -11.35
C VAL A 248 5.72 -10.67 -11.60
N VAL A 249 5.98 -9.74 -10.66
CA VAL A 249 7.13 -8.83 -10.76
C VAL A 249 8.45 -9.60 -10.71
N TYR A 250 8.57 -10.63 -9.86
CA TYR A 250 9.76 -11.48 -9.82
C TYR A 250 10.03 -12.16 -11.18
N LYS A 251 9.00 -12.73 -11.82
CA LYS A 251 9.13 -13.35 -13.15
C LYS A 251 9.49 -12.33 -14.23
N TRP A 252 8.89 -11.13 -14.19
CA TRP A 252 9.26 -10.05 -15.09
C TRP A 252 10.75 -9.67 -14.94
N ILE A 253 11.26 -9.57 -13.71
CA ILE A 253 12.69 -9.34 -13.45
C ILE A 253 13.55 -10.48 -14.01
N GLU A 254 13.11 -11.74 -13.88
CA GLU A 254 13.78 -12.90 -14.48
C GLU A 254 13.90 -12.78 -16.01
N THR A 255 12.86 -12.31 -16.67
CA THR A 255 12.81 -12.18 -18.14
C THR A 255 13.63 -10.98 -18.66
N PHE A 256 13.52 -9.81 -18.02
CA PHE A 256 14.09 -8.55 -18.51
C PHE A 256 15.40 -8.13 -17.84
N HIS A 257 15.67 -8.65 -16.64
CA HIS A 257 16.82 -8.25 -15.81
C HIS A 257 16.82 -6.76 -15.44
N VAL A 258 15.66 -6.11 -15.50
CA VAL A 258 15.49 -4.68 -15.21
C VAL A 258 15.06 -4.51 -13.75
N PRO A 259 15.66 -3.56 -12.99
CA PRO A 259 15.21 -3.19 -11.66
C PRO A 259 13.74 -2.78 -11.58
N HIS A 260 13.08 -3.06 -10.45
CA HIS A 260 11.65 -2.78 -10.29
C HIS A 260 11.37 -2.02 -9.00
N PHE A 261 10.41 -1.10 -9.05
CA PHE A 261 10.09 -0.18 -7.95
C PHE A 261 8.58 -0.02 -7.80
N TYR A 262 8.14 0.31 -6.59
CA TYR A 262 6.76 0.66 -6.27
C TYR A 262 6.67 2.11 -5.85
N PHE A 263 5.83 2.89 -6.52
CA PHE A 263 5.56 4.28 -6.16
C PHE A 263 4.16 4.38 -5.55
N GLN A 264 4.08 4.78 -4.29
CA GLN A 264 2.83 5.08 -3.60
C GLN A 264 2.56 6.59 -3.68
N VAL A 265 1.55 6.95 -4.48
CA VAL A 265 1.08 8.31 -4.69
C VAL A 265 -0.04 8.62 -3.71
N PHE A 266 0.20 9.63 -2.87
CA PHE A 266 -0.78 10.30 -2.04
C PHE A 266 -1.16 11.64 -2.69
N PHE A 267 -2.20 12.30 -2.20
CA PHE A 267 -2.64 13.58 -2.77
C PHE A 267 -1.72 14.76 -2.43
N ASP A 268 -0.76 14.57 -1.53
CA ASP A 268 0.23 15.57 -1.13
C ASP A 268 1.69 15.12 -1.30
N LYS A 269 1.99 13.82 -1.35
CA LYS A 269 3.37 13.28 -1.46
C LYS A 269 3.45 11.99 -2.26
N VAL A 270 4.65 11.63 -2.69
CA VAL A 270 4.94 10.34 -3.34
C VAL A 270 6.10 9.65 -2.65
N TYR A 271 5.92 8.38 -2.28
CA TYR A 271 6.98 7.53 -1.74
C TYR A 271 7.33 6.42 -2.72
N GLY A 272 8.62 6.11 -2.83
CA GLY A 272 9.14 5.02 -3.65
C GLY A 272 9.81 3.96 -2.79
N ILE A 273 9.72 2.70 -3.19
CA ILE A 273 10.49 1.60 -2.59
C ILE A 273 10.93 0.62 -3.68
N SER A 274 12.16 0.12 -3.60
CA SER A 274 12.63 -0.88 -4.56
C SER A 274 12.04 -2.26 -4.25
N PHE A 275 11.86 -3.08 -5.27
CA PHE A 275 11.45 -4.47 -5.10
C PHE A 275 12.45 -5.24 -4.24
N GLU A 276 13.75 -4.96 -4.40
CA GLU A 276 14.80 -5.49 -3.53
C GLU A 276 14.53 -5.17 -2.05
N GLN A 277 14.24 -3.91 -1.74
CA GLN A 277 13.98 -3.48 -0.36
C GLN A 277 12.67 -4.08 0.18
N ILE A 278 11.63 -4.24 -0.66
CA ILE A 278 10.42 -4.97 -0.27
C ILE A 278 10.79 -6.39 0.18
N LEU A 279 11.58 -7.12 -0.63
CA LEU A 279 12.02 -8.48 -0.28
C LEU A 279 12.83 -8.49 1.02
N GLN A 280 13.79 -7.57 1.19
CA GLN A 280 14.57 -7.45 2.42
C GLN A 280 13.70 -7.21 3.66
N ILE A 281 12.68 -6.36 3.54
CA ILE A 281 11.76 -6.06 4.64
C ILE A 281 11.00 -7.32 5.04
N ILE A 282 10.43 -8.03 4.06
CA ILE A 282 9.53 -9.16 4.34
C ILE A 282 10.27 -10.48 4.61
N SER A 283 11.56 -10.57 4.25
CA SER A 283 12.43 -11.71 4.61
C SER A 283 12.90 -11.66 6.07
N ASN A 284 12.85 -10.50 6.73
CA ASN A 284 13.26 -10.38 8.13
C ASN A 284 12.04 -10.48 9.07
N PRO A 285 11.92 -11.54 9.89
CA PRO A 285 10.78 -11.70 10.80
C PRO A 285 10.70 -10.61 11.88
N ASP A 286 11.82 -9.96 12.24
CA ASP A 286 11.83 -8.86 13.22
C ASP A 286 11.09 -7.61 12.72
N ASN A 287 10.81 -7.54 11.42
CA ASN A 287 10.07 -6.45 10.81
C ASN A 287 8.54 -6.63 10.88
N ASP A 288 8.03 -7.84 11.17
CA ASP A 288 6.59 -8.12 11.24
C ASP A 288 5.94 -7.44 12.46
N GLY A 289 4.78 -6.83 12.26
CA GLY A 289 4.07 -6.03 13.25
C GLY A 289 4.69 -4.66 13.54
N GLY A 290 5.90 -4.38 13.03
CA GLY A 290 6.60 -3.10 13.19
C GLY A 290 6.71 -2.32 11.88
N VAL A 291 7.54 -2.82 10.96
CA VAL A 291 7.84 -2.17 9.67
C VAL A 291 6.79 -2.53 8.62
N PHE A 292 6.27 -3.75 8.68
CA PHE A 292 5.16 -4.18 7.83
C PHE A 292 4.14 -5.00 8.61
N SER A 293 2.95 -5.13 8.03
CA SER A 293 1.94 -6.09 8.46
C SER A 293 1.27 -6.74 7.26
N VAL A 294 0.61 -7.87 7.46
CA VAL A 294 -0.09 -8.60 6.40
C VAL A 294 -1.59 -8.49 6.64
N GLU A 295 -2.33 -8.08 5.62
CA GLU A 295 -3.80 -7.98 5.68
C GLU A 295 -4.42 -8.77 4.53
N THR A 296 -5.42 -9.60 4.86
CA THR A 296 -6.29 -10.23 3.87
C THR A 296 -7.63 -9.51 3.88
N ASP A 297 -8.01 -8.91 2.76
CA ASP A 297 -9.26 -8.14 2.66
C ASP A 297 -10.38 -8.95 1.97
N PRO A 298 -11.46 -9.32 2.69
CA PRO A 298 -12.61 -9.99 2.10
C PRO A 298 -13.27 -9.19 0.96
N LYS A 299 -13.19 -7.85 0.99
CA LYS A 299 -13.75 -6.98 -0.04
C LYS A 299 -12.93 -6.96 -1.32
N ASN A 300 -11.66 -7.35 -1.26
CA ASN A 300 -10.75 -7.41 -2.39
C ASN A 300 -10.52 -8.87 -2.83
N GLN A 301 -11.58 -9.67 -2.86
CA GLN A 301 -11.52 -11.09 -3.25
C GLN A 301 -10.54 -11.95 -2.41
N ASN A 302 -10.32 -11.59 -1.14
CA ASN A 302 -9.33 -12.21 -0.25
C ASN A 302 -7.88 -12.09 -0.73
N LYS A 303 -7.56 -11.07 -1.55
CA LYS A 303 -6.18 -10.77 -1.93
C LYS A 303 -5.37 -10.35 -0.71
N THR A 304 -4.22 -10.99 -0.53
CA THR A 304 -3.29 -10.68 0.54
C THR A 304 -2.44 -9.48 0.16
N THR A 305 -2.43 -8.46 1.02
CA THR A 305 -1.68 -7.23 0.82
C THR A 305 -0.65 -7.07 1.93
N ILE A 306 0.59 -6.76 1.56
CA ILE A 306 1.64 -6.42 2.51
C ILE A 306 1.59 -4.90 2.74
N LYS A 307 1.39 -4.47 3.98
CA LYS A 307 1.30 -3.06 4.37
C LYS A 307 2.65 -2.62 4.92
N ILE A 308 3.51 -2.10 4.06
CA ILE A 308 4.84 -1.60 4.46
C ILE A 308 4.69 -0.14 4.87
N ASN A 309 5.23 0.26 6.02
CA ASN A 309 5.22 1.67 6.43
C ASN A 309 5.81 2.55 5.32
N SER A 310 5.07 3.57 4.88
CA SER A 310 5.51 4.46 3.79
C SER A 310 6.84 5.15 4.07
N LYS A 311 7.16 5.39 5.36
CA LYS A 311 8.44 5.96 5.80
C LYS A 311 9.64 5.03 5.61
N SER A 312 9.42 3.75 5.34
CA SER A 312 10.48 2.83 4.94
C SER A 312 10.95 3.09 3.50
N GLY A 313 10.13 3.75 2.68
CA GLY A 313 10.52 4.17 1.33
C GLY A 313 11.24 5.52 1.31
N LEU A 314 11.68 5.93 0.12
CA LEU A 314 12.24 7.26 -0.13
C LEU A 314 11.14 8.23 -0.56
N LEU A 315 11.25 9.48 -0.13
CA LEU A 315 10.32 10.55 -0.52
C LEU A 315 10.66 11.03 -1.94
N ILE A 316 9.91 10.57 -2.93
CA ILE A 316 10.13 10.87 -4.35
C ILE A 316 9.58 12.23 -4.74
N ALA A 317 8.43 12.61 -4.19
CA ALA A 317 7.86 13.94 -4.37
C ALA A 317 7.46 14.52 -3.01
N THR A 318 8.01 15.69 -2.69
CA THR A 318 7.73 16.38 -1.42
C THR A 318 6.40 17.11 -1.43
N LYS A 319 5.83 17.33 -2.63
CA LYS A 319 4.56 18.01 -2.85
C LYS A 319 3.86 17.43 -4.06
N VAL A 320 2.53 17.34 -3.97
CA VAL A 320 1.62 17.11 -5.09
C VAL A 320 0.57 18.21 -5.07
N ASP A 321 0.41 18.93 -6.19
CA ASP A 321 -0.76 19.76 -6.41
C ASP A 321 -1.93 18.86 -6.78
N GLU A 322 -3.04 19.01 -6.05
CA GLU A 322 -4.24 18.18 -6.24
C GLU A 322 -4.83 18.33 -7.65
N PRO A 323 -5.39 17.25 -8.21
CA PRO A 323 -6.10 17.33 -9.49
C PRO A 323 -7.46 18.00 -9.33
N LEU A 324 -7.97 18.51 -10.45
CA LEU A 324 -9.41 18.76 -10.58
C LEU A 324 -10.13 17.42 -10.56
N HIS A 325 -11.29 17.36 -9.92
CA HIS A 325 -12.14 16.18 -9.91
C HIS A 325 -13.56 16.53 -10.35
N GLU A 326 -14.17 15.64 -11.13
CA GLU A 326 -15.52 15.81 -11.63
C GLU A 326 -16.31 14.52 -11.58
N SER A 327 -17.64 14.63 -11.41
CA SER A 327 -18.55 13.48 -11.47
C SER A 327 -18.90 13.18 -12.93
N VAL A 328 -18.68 11.94 -13.34
CA VAL A 328 -18.99 11.44 -14.67
C VAL A 328 -20.17 10.48 -14.58
N LYS A 329 -21.13 10.63 -15.49
CA LYS A 329 -22.24 9.70 -15.72
C LYS A 329 -21.91 8.82 -16.92
N LYS A 330 -21.90 7.50 -16.74
CA LYS A 330 -21.81 6.50 -17.80
C LYS A 330 -23.10 5.70 -17.86
N GLU A 331 -23.67 5.56 -19.05
CA GLU A 331 -24.82 4.68 -19.29
C GLU A 331 -24.27 3.31 -19.72
N MET A 332 -24.67 2.28 -18.97
CA MET A 332 -24.37 0.88 -19.20
C MET A 332 -25.58 0.21 -19.87
N ASP A 333 -25.45 -1.08 -20.21
CA ASP A 333 -26.51 -1.88 -20.78
C ASP A 333 -27.85 -1.79 -20.04
N ARG A 334 -28.94 -1.89 -20.82
CA ARG A 334 -30.33 -1.87 -20.35
C ARG A 334 -30.70 -0.59 -19.58
N GLY A 335 -30.05 0.53 -19.91
CA GLY A 335 -30.33 1.85 -19.33
C GLY A 335 -29.84 2.02 -17.89
N ARG A 336 -28.94 1.15 -17.42
CA ARG A 336 -28.33 1.27 -16.09
C ARG A 336 -27.37 2.45 -16.09
N LEU A 337 -27.54 3.39 -15.15
CA LEU A 337 -26.63 4.53 -14.99
C LEU A 337 -25.58 4.24 -13.91
N LEU A 338 -24.35 4.63 -14.19
CA LEU A 338 -23.22 4.56 -13.29
C LEU A 338 -22.60 5.94 -13.13
N PHE A 339 -22.35 6.35 -11.89
CA PHE A 339 -21.73 7.63 -11.56
C PHE A 339 -20.40 7.38 -10.86
N TYR A 340 -19.33 8.03 -11.29
CA TYR A 340 -17.99 7.89 -10.70
C TYR A 340 -17.22 9.20 -10.79
N VAL A 341 -16.11 9.32 -10.07
CA VAL A 341 -15.26 10.52 -10.08
C VAL A 341 -14.04 10.28 -10.96
N THR A 342 -13.71 11.26 -11.80
CA THR A 342 -12.46 11.30 -12.58
C THR A 342 -11.53 12.39 -12.08
N PHE A 343 -10.24 12.28 -12.41
CA PHE A 343 -9.20 13.19 -11.93
C PHE A 343 -8.40 13.75 -13.11
N LYS A 344 -8.24 15.08 -13.17
CA LYS A 344 -7.56 15.77 -14.28
C LYS A 344 -6.53 16.77 -13.76
N GLY A 345 -5.36 16.79 -14.38
CA GLY A 345 -4.27 17.68 -13.99
C GLY A 345 -3.56 17.21 -12.72
N GLY A 346 -3.11 18.16 -11.90
CA GLY A 346 -2.19 17.93 -10.78
C GLY A 346 -0.73 17.85 -11.21
N THR A 347 0.16 18.16 -10.26
CA THR A 347 1.62 18.22 -10.49
C THR A 347 2.36 17.62 -9.31
N ALA A 348 3.19 16.60 -9.54
CA ALA A 348 4.11 16.09 -8.54
C ALA A 348 5.47 16.79 -8.67
N TYR A 349 5.98 17.32 -7.57
CA TYR A 349 7.26 18.01 -7.52
C TYR A 349 8.34 17.02 -7.08
N LEU A 350 9.03 16.44 -8.07
CA LEU A 350 10.01 15.39 -7.84
C LEU A 350 11.29 15.94 -7.19
N ASP A 351 11.81 15.21 -6.21
CA ASP A 351 13.20 15.32 -5.81
C ASP A 351 14.06 14.47 -6.75
N LEU A 352 14.67 15.12 -7.75
CA LEU A 352 15.52 14.45 -8.73
C LEU A 352 16.76 13.78 -8.11
N THR A 353 17.26 14.29 -6.98
CA THR A 353 18.41 13.67 -6.30
C THR A 353 17.98 12.34 -5.71
N THR A 354 16.85 12.33 -5.01
CA THR A 354 16.28 11.12 -4.41
C THR A 354 15.85 10.11 -5.48
N LEU A 355 15.19 10.57 -6.55
CA LEU A 355 14.81 9.72 -7.69
C LEU A 355 16.04 9.08 -8.35
N ASN A 356 17.06 9.88 -8.69
CA ASN A 356 18.27 9.36 -9.32
C ASN A 356 19.01 8.39 -8.40
N THR A 357 19.08 8.67 -7.10
CA THR A 357 19.70 7.76 -6.12
C THR A 357 18.98 6.41 -6.11
N MET A 358 17.64 6.43 -6.05
CA MET A 358 16.83 5.21 -6.09
C MET A 358 17.04 4.40 -7.37
N LEU A 359 17.06 5.07 -8.53
CA LEU A 359 17.21 4.38 -9.82
C LEU A 359 18.65 3.91 -10.06
N ASN A 360 19.65 4.58 -9.49
CA ASN A 360 21.07 4.27 -9.70
C ASN A 360 21.63 3.21 -8.75
N THR A 361 20.98 2.92 -7.61
CA THR A 361 21.47 1.95 -6.60
C THR A 361 21.63 0.50 -7.09
N HIS A 362 21.29 0.20 -8.34
CA HIS A 362 21.41 -1.14 -8.93
C HIS A 362 22.41 -1.25 -10.10
N PHE A 363 23.14 -0.17 -10.43
CA PHE A 363 24.15 -0.14 -11.50
C PHE A 363 25.60 -0.22 -11.01
N GLU A 364 25.82 -0.38 -9.70
CA GLU A 364 27.10 -0.72 -9.05
C GLU A 364 27.08 -2.18 -8.58
#